data_AF-A0A932IGR7-F1
#
_entry.id   AF-A0A932IGR7-F1
#
_cell.length_a   1.000
_cell.length_b   1.000
_cell.length_c   1.000
_cell.angle_alpha   90.00
_cell.angle_beta   90.00
_cell.angle_gamma   90.00
#
_symmetry.space_group_name_H-M   'P 1'
#
loop_
_entity.id
_entity.type
_entity.pdbx_description
1 polymer ?
#
loop_
_entity_poly.entity_id
_entity_poly.type
_entity_poly.pdbx_seq_one_letter_code
_entity_poly.pdbx_strand_id
1 'polypeptide(L)'
;MHHRVESSKMNTLFMIALALPPVLPVSEVRPGQKGECLTVFQGDHVESFPFEVRGVMQNFLGPGRDLVLVRLGGDKAEFTGVVAGMSGSPCSIDGRLLGALAYAFAMFAKEPIAGITPMGGMLDVFTLPDEKRPWRVSAEAQSDWDTFRAGRATAREAAPGD
;
A
#
# COMPACT_ATOMS: atom_id res chain seq x y z
N MET A 1 -13.67 -10.57 -58.77
CA MET A 1 -12.57 -9.60 -58.51
C MET A 1 -12.50 -9.36 -57.02
N HIS A 2 -11.46 -9.92 -56.41
CA HIS A 2 -11.17 -9.83 -54.99
C HIS A 2 -10.53 -8.49 -54.68
N HIS A 3 -11.06 -7.74 -53.71
CA HIS A 3 -10.25 -6.83 -52.91
C HIS A 3 -10.53 -7.09 -51.44
N ARG A 4 -9.66 -7.94 -50.89
CA ARG A 4 -9.46 -8.21 -49.47
C ARG A 4 -8.84 -6.95 -48.88
N VAL A 5 -9.59 -6.20 -48.07
CA VAL A 5 -9.00 -5.14 -47.25
C VAL A 5 -8.23 -5.80 -46.13
N GLU A 6 -6.97 -5.41 -46.09
CA GLU A 6 -5.86 -6.00 -45.39
C GLU A 6 -5.94 -5.75 -43.89
N SER A 7 -5.59 -6.80 -43.15
CA SER A 7 -5.38 -6.79 -41.71
C SER A 7 -4.38 -5.70 -41.31
N SER A 8 -4.86 -4.63 -40.67
CA SER A 8 -4.00 -3.66 -39.99
C SER A 8 -4.23 -3.73 -38.49
N LYS A 9 -3.44 -4.60 -37.86
CA LYS A 9 -2.65 -4.34 -36.64
C LYS A 9 -3.11 -3.12 -35.84
N MET A 10 -3.76 -3.35 -34.70
CA MET A 10 -3.47 -2.71 -33.41
C MET A 10 -4.61 -3.04 -32.44
N ASN A 11 -4.55 -4.24 -31.87
CA ASN A 11 -5.07 -4.45 -30.53
C ASN A 11 -3.88 -4.94 -29.71
N THR A 12 -2.95 -4.02 -29.44
CA THR A 12 -1.92 -4.24 -28.42
C THR A 12 -2.62 -4.13 -27.07
N LEU A 13 -3.34 -5.19 -26.73
CA LEU A 13 -3.77 -5.44 -25.36
C LEU A 13 -2.48 -5.51 -24.55
N PHE A 14 -2.22 -4.46 -23.77
CA PHE A 14 -1.15 -4.40 -22.81
C PHE A 14 -1.44 -5.49 -21.76
N MET A 15 -1.01 -6.72 -22.05
CA MET A 15 -1.00 -7.81 -21.09
C MET A 15 0.08 -7.46 -20.07
N ILE A 16 -0.29 -6.68 -19.05
CA ILE A 16 0.49 -6.60 -17.83
C ILE A 16 0.47 -8.03 -17.26
N ALA A 17 1.56 -8.77 -17.48
CA ALA A 17 1.84 -9.94 -16.68
C ALA A 17 1.87 -9.43 -15.23
N LEU A 18 0.92 -9.87 -14.41
CA LEU A 18 0.80 -9.53 -13.00
C LEU A 18 1.92 -10.25 -12.21
N ALA A 19 3.17 -9.97 -12.55
CA ALA A 19 4.28 -10.30 -11.68
C ALA A 19 4.28 -9.26 -10.56
N LEU A 20 4.06 -9.72 -9.33
CA LEU A 20 4.25 -8.86 -8.17
C LEU A 20 5.66 -8.27 -8.25
N PRO A 21 5.81 -6.93 -8.14
CA PRO A 21 7.14 -6.33 -8.17
C PRO A 21 8.01 -6.98 -7.09
N PRO A 22 9.27 -7.29 -7.41
CA PRO A 22 10.18 -7.89 -6.43
C PRO A 22 10.29 -6.96 -5.22
N VAL A 23 10.31 -7.54 -4.02
CA VAL A 23 10.44 -6.76 -2.78
C VAL A 23 11.86 -6.20 -2.67
N LEU A 24 11.96 -4.93 -2.29
CA LEU A 24 13.20 -4.31 -1.83
C LEU A 24 13.34 -4.58 -0.32
N PRO A 25 14.29 -5.41 0.13
CA PRO A 25 14.48 -5.63 1.55
C PRO A 25 15.01 -4.35 2.20
N VAL A 26 14.54 -4.08 3.42
CA VAL A 26 14.89 -2.86 4.17
C VAL A 26 16.40 -2.73 4.42
N SER A 27 17.13 -3.86 4.47
CA SER A 27 18.58 -3.90 4.63
C SER A 27 19.36 -3.32 3.44
N GLU A 28 18.73 -3.21 2.27
CA GLU A 28 19.31 -2.59 1.07
C GLU A 28 18.98 -1.08 0.97
N VAL A 29 18.08 -0.58 1.83
CA VAL A 29 17.66 0.82 1.80
C VAL A 29 18.76 1.72 2.37
N ARG A 30 19.05 2.83 1.69
CA ARG A 30 20.10 3.80 2.04
C ARG A 30 19.57 5.24 1.93
N PRO A 31 20.00 6.15 2.81
CA PRO A 31 19.72 7.57 2.67
C PRO A 31 20.11 8.11 1.28
N GLY A 32 19.30 9.04 0.75
CA GLY A 32 19.48 9.66 -0.56
C GLY A 32 18.91 8.87 -1.74
N GLN A 33 18.51 7.60 -1.55
CA GLN A 33 17.77 6.86 -2.57
C GLN A 33 16.44 7.57 -2.89
N LYS A 34 16.05 7.52 -4.16
CA LYS A 34 14.80 8.10 -4.63
C LYS A 34 13.86 7.00 -5.08
N GLY A 35 12.57 7.22 -4.87
CA GLY A 35 11.53 6.31 -5.31
C GLY A 35 10.25 7.06 -5.60
N GLU A 36 9.23 6.29 -5.95
CA GLU A 36 7.90 6.81 -6.27
C GLU A 36 6.86 6.09 -5.41
N CYS A 37 5.87 6.84 -4.93
CA CYS A 37 4.67 6.28 -4.34
C CYS A 37 3.48 6.52 -5.27
N LEU A 38 2.52 5.59 -5.26
CA LEU A 38 1.26 5.74 -6.00
C LEU A 38 0.13 6.07 -5.04
N THR A 39 -0.69 7.06 -5.37
CA THR A 39 -1.85 7.43 -4.56
C THR A 39 -2.98 7.97 -5.44
N VAL A 40 -4.16 8.21 -4.86
CA VAL A 40 -5.27 8.88 -5.52
C VAL A 40 -5.51 10.18 -4.77
N PHE A 41 -5.13 11.31 -5.38
CA PHE A 41 -5.36 12.62 -4.77
C PHE A 41 -6.81 13.10 -4.95
N GLN A 42 -7.47 12.68 -6.04
CA GLN A 42 -8.85 13.06 -6.32
C GLN A 42 -9.55 12.03 -7.22
N GLY A 43 -10.82 11.74 -6.91
CA GLY A 43 -11.63 10.81 -7.69
C GLY A 43 -11.12 9.38 -7.57
N ASP A 44 -10.82 8.77 -8.70
CA ASP A 44 -10.31 7.40 -8.86
C ASP A 44 -8.99 7.33 -9.64
N HIS A 45 -8.39 8.49 -9.94
CA HIS A 45 -7.18 8.56 -10.75
C HIS A 45 -5.93 8.31 -9.91
N VAL A 46 -5.21 7.24 -10.27
CA VAL A 46 -3.93 6.90 -9.63
C VAL A 46 -2.82 7.78 -10.21
N GLU A 47 -2.13 8.49 -9.34
CA GLU A 47 -1.01 9.38 -9.64
C GLU A 47 0.25 8.95 -8.88
N SER A 48 1.43 9.13 -9.49
CA SER A 48 2.72 8.93 -8.83
C SER A 48 3.26 10.23 -8.25
N PHE A 49 4.01 10.13 -7.16
CA PHE A 49 4.79 11.24 -6.62
C PHE A 49 6.13 10.76 -6.06
N PRO A 50 7.19 11.58 -6.20
CA PRO A 50 8.53 11.18 -5.79
C PRO A 50 8.70 11.25 -4.28
N PHE A 51 9.64 10.47 -3.77
CA PHE A 51 10.17 10.62 -2.43
C PHE A 51 11.69 10.40 -2.40
N GLU A 52 12.30 10.84 -1.31
CA GLU A 52 13.72 10.66 -1.04
C GLU A 52 13.90 10.03 0.35
N VAL A 53 14.69 8.96 0.44
CA VAL A 53 14.97 8.27 1.70
C VAL A 53 15.85 9.14 2.58
N ARG A 54 15.42 9.38 3.81
CA ARG A 54 16.22 10.02 4.87
C ARG A 54 16.94 9.00 5.75
N GLY A 55 16.35 7.82 5.95
CA GLY A 55 16.97 6.72 6.67
C GLY A 55 15.98 5.63 7.07
N VAL A 56 16.46 4.67 7.86
CA VAL A 56 15.65 3.59 8.43
C VAL A 56 15.65 3.72 9.94
N MET A 57 14.47 3.79 10.53
CA MET A 57 14.25 3.77 11.97
C MET A 57 14.00 2.33 12.40
N GLN A 58 15.03 1.70 12.95
CA GLN A 58 14.95 0.30 13.38
C GLN A 58 14.03 0.13 14.59
N ASN A 59 13.21 -0.92 14.57
CA ASN A 59 12.29 -1.27 15.65
C ASN A 59 11.31 -0.15 16.09
N PHE A 60 11.06 0.84 15.23
CA PHE A 60 10.26 2.01 15.59
C PHE A 60 8.81 1.64 15.97
N LEU A 61 8.24 0.63 15.30
CA LEU A 61 6.89 0.14 15.57
C LEU A 61 6.87 -1.07 16.53
N GLY A 62 8.02 -1.41 17.13
CA GLY A 62 8.24 -2.58 17.97
C GLY A 62 9.35 -3.51 17.45
N PRO A 63 9.66 -4.60 18.18
CA PRO A 63 10.73 -5.52 17.80
C PRO A 63 10.56 -6.12 16.39
N GLY A 64 11.57 -5.97 15.54
CA GLY A 64 11.56 -6.39 14.13
C GLY A 64 10.68 -5.54 13.21
N ARG A 65 10.09 -4.43 13.71
CA ARG A 65 9.16 -3.58 12.96
C ARG A 65 9.80 -2.24 12.65
N ASP A 66 10.57 -2.23 11.58
CA ASP A 66 11.26 -1.03 11.09
C ASP A 66 10.31 -0.07 10.39
N LEU A 67 10.75 1.19 10.27
CA LEU A 67 10.08 2.23 9.49
C LEU A 67 11.10 2.94 8.59
N VAL A 68 10.80 3.11 7.32
CA VAL A 68 11.65 3.92 6.42
C VAL A 68 11.17 5.36 6.47
N LEU A 69 12.07 6.26 6.85
CA LEU A 69 11.82 7.69 6.90
C LEU A 69 12.13 8.29 5.54
N VAL A 70 11.17 9.02 4.98
CA VAL A 70 11.30 9.65 3.65
C VAL A 70 10.85 11.11 3.71
N ARG A 71 11.40 11.92 2.78
CA ARG A 71 10.85 13.22 2.42
C ARG A 71 10.04 13.06 1.15
N LEU A 72 8.78 13.48 1.17
CA LEU A 72 7.94 13.50 -0.03
C LEU A 72 8.32 14.68 -0.92
N GLY A 73 8.18 14.51 -2.23
CA GLY A 73 8.43 15.55 -3.23
C GLY A 73 7.26 15.71 -4.18
N GLY A 74 7.35 16.73 -5.01
CA GLY A 74 6.34 17.06 -6.02
C GLY A 74 5.25 17.98 -5.48
N ASP A 75 4.76 18.89 -6.32
CA ASP A 75 3.95 20.05 -5.93
C ASP A 75 2.76 19.70 -5.01
N LYS A 76 2.04 18.61 -5.31
CA LYS A 76 0.90 18.17 -4.53
C LYS A 76 1.31 17.68 -3.14
N ALA A 77 2.25 16.73 -3.06
CA ALA A 77 2.67 16.13 -1.80
C ALA A 77 3.49 17.08 -0.92
N GLU A 78 4.23 18.02 -1.53
CA GLU A 78 4.92 19.11 -0.82
C GLU A 78 3.94 20.10 -0.19
N PHE A 79 2.84 20.41 -0.87
CA PHE A 79 1.81 21.30 -0.35
C PHE A 79 0.91 20.63 0.70
N THR A 80 0.44 19.41 0.44
CA THR A 80 -0.50 18.71 1.33
C THR A 80 0.18 18.04 2.51
N GLY A 81 1.48 17.72 2.38
CA GLY A 81 2.12 16.74 3.26
C GLY A 81 1.43 15.38 3.18
N VAL A 82 1.57 14.58 4.23
CA VAL A 82 0.81 13.34 4.40
C VAL A 82 -0.55 13.67 5.02
N VAL A 83 -1.62 13.53 4.22
CA VAL A 83 -3.00 13.72 4.68
C VAL A 83 -3.67 12.37 4.99
N ALA A 84 -4.76 12.43 5.77
CA ALA A 84 -5.60 11.26 6.01
C ALA A 84 -6.07 10.67 4.67
N GLY A 85 -5.95 9.35 4.52
CA GLY A 85 -6.29 8.64 3.29
C GLY A 85 -5.10 8.27 2.40
N MET A 86 -3.92 8.88 2.59
CA MET A 86 -2.71 8.46 1.86
C MET A 86 -2.07 7.18 2.42
N SER A 87 -2.48 6.74 3.61
CA SER A 87 -2.00 5.50 4.22
C SER A 87 -2.35 4.29 3.33
N GLY A 88 -1.40 3.39 3.12
CA GLY A 88 -1.52 2.24 2.23
C GLY A 88 -1.03 2.48 0.79
N SER A 89 -0.65 3.72 0.44
CA SER A 89 -0.06 4.04 -0.87
C SER A 89 1.21 3.21 -1.11
N PRO A 90 1.28 2.37 -2.16
CA PRO A 90 2.45 1.53 -2.41
C PRO A 90 3.63 2.40 -2.88
N CYS A 91 4.80 2.13 -2.35
CA CYS A 91 6.02 2.88 -2.62
C CYS A 91 7.12 1.94 -3.11
N SER A 92 7.85 2.36 -4.14
CA SER A 92 8.85 1.54 -4.83
C SER A 92 10.11 2.34 -5.15
N ILE A 93 11.26 1.67 -5.17
CA ILE A 93 12.56 2.21 -5.62
C ILE A 93 13.06 1.29 -6.74
N ASP A 94 13.43 1.86 -7.88
CA ASP A 94 13.94 1.10 -9.04
C ASP A 94 13.02 -0.07 -9.47
N GLY A 95 11.70 0.14 -9.42
CA GLY A 95 10.70 -0.88 -9.76
C GLY A 95 10.53 -2.00 -8.73
N ARG A 96 11.22 -1.93 -7.59
CA ARG A 96 11.12 -2.89 -6.49
C ARG A 96 10.22 -2.33 -5.38
N LEU A 97 9.31 -3.15 -4.88
CA LEU A 97 8.35 -2.74 -3.86
C LEU A 97 9.04 -2.58 -2.51
N LEU A 98 9.10 -1.35 -2.02
CA LEU A 98 9.65 -1.04 -0.70
C LEU A 98 8.62 -1.31 0.40
N GLY A 99 7.38 -0.90 0.20
CA GLY A 99 6.35 -0.97 1.24
C GLY A 99 5.18 -0.04 0.96
N ALA A 100 4.50 0.40 2.03
CA ALA A 100 3.40 1.33 1.93
C ALA A 100 3.58 2.54 2.85
N LEU A 101 3.20 3.72 2.36
CA LEU A 101 3.13 4.94 3.15
C LEU A 101 2.16 4.75 4.31
N ALA A 102 2.53 5.14 5.53
CA ALA A 102 1.72 4.86 6.72
C ALA A 102 1.68 6.01 7.75
N TYR A 103 2.73 6.84 7.81
CA TYR A 103 2.86 7.84 8.88
C TYR A 103 3.22 9.23 8.35
N ALA A 104 2.71 10.25 9.04
CA ALA A 104 3.09 11.64 8.88
C ALA A 104 3.94 12.07 10.09
N PHE A 105 5.08 12.73 9.85
CA PHE A 105 5.91 13.32 10.91
C PHE A 105 5.85 14.85 10.88
N ALA A 106 4.66 15.38 10.59
CA ALA A 106 4.43 16.78 10.24
C ALA A 106 4.34 17.76 11.44
N MET A 107 4.44 17.29 12.68
CA MET A 107 4.18 18.15 13.86
C MET A 107 5.17 19.31 14.03
N PHE A 108 6.41 19.19 13.53
CA PHE A 108 7.44 20.24 13.67
C PHE A 108 8.34 20.44 12.43
N ALA A 109 8.15 19.66 11.36
CA ALA A 109 9.00 19.69 10.19
C ALA A 109 8.40 20.66 9.13
N LYS A 110 9.23 21.57 8.61
CA LYS A 110 8.89 22.37 7.42
C LYS A 110 8.89 21.51 6.14
N GLU A 111 9.53 20.36 6.17
CA GLU A 111 9.57 19.39 5.08
C GLU A 111 8.47 18.32 5.27
N PRO A 112 7.86 17.81 4.19
CA PRO A 112 6.85 16.76 4.24
C PRO A 112 7.49 15.40 4.56
N ILE A 113 7.79 15.16 5.84
CA ILE A 113 8.39 13.91 6.30
C ILE A 113 7.32 12.85 6.55
N ALA A 114 7.56 11.66 6.00
CA ALA A 114 6.66 10.53 6.07
C ALA A 114 7.38 9.23 6.46
N GLY A 115 6.59 8.28 6.96
CA GLY A 115 7.03 6.92 7.26
C GLY A 115 6.43 5.91 6.28
N ILE A 116 7.28 5.06 5.71
CA ILE A 116 6.91 3.90 4.92
C ILE A 116 7.13 2.65 5.77
N THR A 117 6.08 1.83 5.93
CA THR A 117 6.20 0.51 6.54
C THR A 117 6.76 -0.46 5.49
N PRO A 118 7.90 -1.13 5.74
CA PRO A 118 8.50 -2.04 4.76
C PRO A 118 7.62 -3.24 4.44
N MET A 119 7.59 -3.66 3.17
CA MET A 119 6.82 -4.81 2.70
C MET A 119 7.26 -6.11 3.38
N GLY A 120 8.56 -6.29 3.65
CA GLY A 120 9.08 -7.45 4.37
C GLY A 120 8.36 -7.67 5.70
N GLY A 121 8.24 -6.62 6.51
CA GLY A 121 7.48 -6.68 7.77
C GLY A 121 5.98 -6.91 7.54
N MET A 122 5.37 -6.37 6.49
CA MET A 122 3.96 -6.68 6.20
C MET A 122 3.75 -8.16 5.90
N LEU A 123 4.69 -8.80 5.19
CA LEU A 123 4.62 -10.21 4.83
C LEU A 123 4.73 -11.14 6.03
N ASP A 124 5.43 -10.74 7.10
CA ASP A 124 5.52 -11.54 8.33
C ASP A 124 4.14 -11.84 8.94
N VAL A 125 3.13 -11.00 8.69
CA VAL A 125 1.76 -11.22 9.19
C VAL A 125 1.18 -12.56 8.72
N PHE A 126 1.55 -13.02 7.53
CA PHE A 126 1.12 -14.32 6.99
C PHE A 126 1.81 -15.51 7.66
N THR A 127 2.87 -15.26 8.44
CA THR A 127 3.61 -16.29 9.19
C THR A 127 3.30 -16.31 10.67
N LEU A 128 2.50 -15.34 11.14
CA LEU A 128 2.06 -15.32 12.53
C LEU A 128 1.17 -16.53 12.80
N PRO A 129 1.34 -17.22 13.94
CA PRO A 129 0.42 -18.27 14.34
C PRO A 129 -0.99 -17.68 14.48
N ASP A 130 -1.99 -18.50 14.18
CA ASP A 130 -3.38 -18.08 14.23
C ASP A 130 -3.75 -17.73 15.69
N GLU A 131 -3.70 -16.43 16.00
CA GLU A 131 -3.91 -15.95 17.35
C GLU A 131 -5.39 -16.13 17.72
N LYS A 132 -5.67 -17.05 18.65
CA LYS A 132 -7.01 -17.26 19.23
C LYS A 132 -7.37 -16.08 20.13
N ARG A 133 -7.68 -14.94 19.54
CA ARG A 133 -8.25 -13.79 20.26
C ARG A 133 -9.77 -13.94 20.30
N PRO A 134 -10.42 -13.80 21.47
CA PRO A 134 -11.88 -13.99 21.60
C PRO A 134 -12.72 -12.96 20.82
N TRP A 135 -12.14 -11.84 20.41
CA TRP A 135 -12.77 -10.83 19.55
C TRP A 135 -12.39 -10.95 18.06
N ARG A 136 -11.50 -11.89 17.69
CA ARG A 136 -11.30 -12.23 16.28
C ARG A 136 -12.59 -12.90 15.86
N VAL A 137 -13.26 -12.32 14.85
CA VAL A 137 -14.50 -12.85 14.28
C VAL A 137 -14.34 -14.35 14.14
N SER A 138 -15.14 -15.08 14.91
CA SER A 138 -14.96 -16.51 15.09
C SER A 138 -15.16 -17.23 13.74
N ALA A 139 -14.85 -18.52 13.65
CA ALA A 139 -15.11 -19.27 12.44
C ALA A 139 -16.60 -19.19 12.01
N GLU A 140 -17.52 -18.93 12.96
CA GLU A 140 -18.92 -18.61 12.66
C GLU A 140 -19.08 -17.30 11.88
N ALA A 141 -18.23 -16.28 12.07
CA ALA A 141 -18.27 -15.06 11.27
C ALA A 141 -17.60 -15.20 9.89
N GLN A 142 -16.73 -16.19 9.69
CA GLN A 142 -16.32 -16.58 8.34
C GLN A 142 -17.53 -17.05 7.51
N SER A 143 -18.49 -17.73 8.16
CA SER A 143 -19.76 -18.11 7.53
C SER A 143 -20.64 -16.90 7.20
N ASP A 144 -20.58 -15.82 8.00
CA ASP A 144 -21.24 -14.55 7.70
C ASP A 144 -20.62 -13.86 6.47
N TRP A 145 -19.30 -13.96 6.27
CA TRP A 145 -18.61 -13.35 5.13
C TRP A 145 -18.97 -13.97 3.77
N ASP A 146 -19.06 -15.30 3.69
CA ASP A 146 -19.50 -15.97 2.45
C ASP A 146 -20.99 -15.73 2.19
N THR A 147 -21.79 -15.65 3.24
CA THR A 147 -23.22 -15.33 3.17
C THR A 147 -23.46 -13.88 2.69
N PHE A 148 -22.64 -12.93 3.16
CA PHE A 148 -22.62 -11.56 2.67
C PHE A 148 -22.25 -11.49 1.18
N ARG A 149 -21.16 -12.15 0.76
CA ARG A 149 -20.77 -12.21 -0.66
C ARG A 149 -21.83 -12.88 -1.54
N ALA A 150 -22.56 -13.84 -1.00
CA ALA A 150 -23.65 -14.50 -1.69
C ALA A 150 -24.97 -13.72 -1.66
N GLY A 151 -25.00 -12.52 -1.07
CA GLY A 151 -26.18 -11.65 -1.02
C GLY A 151 -27.29 -12.16 -0.10
N ARG A 152 -26.98 -13.06 0.83
CA ARG A 152 -27.95 -13.70 1.74
C ARG A 152 -27.82 -13.23 3.20
N ALA A 153 -26.93 -12.29 3.48
CA ALA A 153 -26.74 -11.79 4.84
C ALA A 153 -27.96 -10.98 5.28
N THR A 154 -28.62 -11.41 6.36
CA THR A 154 -29.65 -10.62 7.03
C THR A 154 -28.96 -9.66 8.00
N ALA A 155 -29.45 -8.42 8.08
CA ALA A 155 -28.92 -7.46 9.05
C ALA A 155 -29.14 -8.02 10.47
N ARG A 156 -28.04 -8.29 11.19
CA ARG A 156 -28.13 -8.59 12.62
C ARG A 156 -28.49 -7.31 13.35
N GLU A 157 -29.58 -7.36 14.12
CA GLU A 157 -29.93 -6.35 15.10
C GLU A 157 -28.81 -6.29 16.15
N ALA A 158 -28.28 -5.10 16.39
CA ALA A 158 -27.18 -4.89 17.32
C ALA A 158 -27.57 -5.41 18.71
N ALA A 159 -26.73 -6.28 19.28
CA ALA A 159 -26.86 -6.62 20.69
C ALA A 159 -26.70 -5.34 21.52
N PRO A 160 -27.58 -5.09 22.52
CA PRO A 160 -27.44 -3.94 23.40
C PRO A 160 -26.14 -4.03 24.18
N GLY A 161 -25.52 -2.87 24.36
CA GLY A 161 -24.09 -2.72 24.65
C GLY A 161 -23.59 -3.23 26.01
N ASP A 162 -22.27 -3.35 26.06
CA ASP A 162 -21.40 -3.43 27.24
C ASP A 162 -20.42 -2.24 27.22
#